data_AF-A0A3N1CWB1-F1
#
_entry.id   AF-A0A3N1CWB1-F1
#
_cell.length_a   1.000
_cell.length_b   1.000
_cell.length_c   1.000
_cell.angle_alpha   90.00
_cell.angle_beta   90.00
_cell.angle_gamma   90.00
#
_symmetry.space_group_name_H-M   'P 1'
#
loop_
_entity.id
_entity.type
_entity.pdbx_description
1 polymer ?
#
loop_
_entity_poly.entity_id
_entity_poly.type
_entity_poly.pdbx_seq_one_letter_code
_entity_poly.pdbx_strand_id
1 'polypeptide(L)'
;MSMHEIEDAVADSIRLLDAAHSAGDPRVRSWIAALYRHHDSWDTSFTRFRLMDVLLRHGFAYRFPLDAHPEHAARREFFAGITEFTGLREFDEDAEDFAGYDSWLEDGYVDPPHLYCEAGTDLWRRMVECGALTGADAVPPVRLPLIEAVAEVAAAAEAEGDVSLIAFWYSLGAQALLEGSPWWHCLPDELAEVPPVRDLRAVVRRTRALDDAPDTGLRPEPLDPEDPEDPETWWFAGF
;
A
#
# COMPACT_ATOMS: atom_id res chain seq x y z
N MET A 1 2.69 -1.04 -18.35
CA MET A 1 3.18 -0.71 -17.01
C MET A 1 4.40 -1.53 -16.67
N SER A 2 5.49 -0.88 -16.27
CA SER A 2 6.63 -1.55 -15.64
C SER A 2 6.38 -1.67 -14.14
N MET A 3 6.89 -2.74 -13.51
CA MET A 3 6.84 -2.90 -12.06
C MET A 3 7.52 -1.72 -11.33
N HIS A 4 8.54 -1.10 -11.96
CA HIS A 4 9.18 0.10 -11.44
C HIS A 4 8.25 1.32 -11.36
N GLU A 5 7.27 1.45 -12.25
CA GLU A 5 6.31 2.57 -12.19
C GLU A 5 5.38 2.42 -10.98
N ILE A 6 4.99 1.18 -10.63
CA ILE A 6 4.21 0.90 -9.41
C ILE A 6 5.05 1.16 -8.16
N GLU A 7 6.29 0.68 -8.15
CA GLU A 7 7.26 0.92 -7.07
C GLU A 7 7.42 2.42 -6.77
N ASP A 8 7.63 3.22 -7.83
CA ASP A 8 7.85 4.66 -7.71
C ASP A 8 6.55 5.38 -7.34
N ALA A 9 5.42 5.03 -7.95
CA ALA A 9 4.12 5.62 -7.59
C ALA A 9 3.75 5.39 -6.12
N VAL A 10 3.96 4.17 -5.60
CA VAL A 10 3.73 3.87 -4.18
C VAL A 10 4.73 4.63 -3.30
N ALA A 11 6.00 4.68 -3.69
CA ALA A 11 7.01 5.40 -2.91
C ALA A 11 6.72 6.91 -2.81
N ASP A 12 6.36 7.53 -3.92
CA ASP A 12 6.06 8.96 -4.00
C ASP A 12 4.74 9.29 -3.29
N SER A 13 3.74 8.41 -3.40
CA SER A 13 2.49 8.51 -2.63
C SER A 13 2.75 8.56 -1.12
N ILE A 14 3.60 7.67 -0.61
CA ILE A 14 3.94 7.63 0.82
C ILE A 14 4.69 8.90 1.26
N ARG A 15 5.58 9.44 0.42
CA ARG A 15 6.27 10.72 0.70
C ARG A 15 5.30 11.90 0.77
N LEU A 16 4.31 11.94 -0.12
CA LEU A 16 3.27 12.98 -0.09
C LEU A 16 2.39 12.87 1.16
N LEU A 17 1.97 11.66 1.52
CA LEU A 17 1.21 11.44 2.76
C LEU A 17 2.01 11.85 3.99
N ASP A 18 3.31 11.58 4.03
CA ASP A 18 4.21 12.01 5.10
C ASP A 18 4.36 13.53 5.20
N ALA A 19 4.42 14.22 4.06
CA ALA A 19 4.50 15.68 4.03
C ALA A 19 3.17 16.34 4.42
N ALA A 20 2.04 15.75 4.03
CA ALA A 20 0.70 16.30 4.24
C ALA A 20 0.15 16.07 5.66
N HIS A 21 0.64 15.05 6.37
CA HIS A 21 0.08 14.61 7.66
C HIS A 21 1.11 14.56 8.78
N SER A 22 0.64 14.73 10.02
CA SER A 22 1.52 14.63 11.19
C SER A 22 1.99 13.20 11.43
N ALA A 23 3.23 13.03 11.92
CA ALA A 23 3.87 11.75 12.25
C ALA A 23 3.08 10.78 13.16
N GLY A 24 2.04 11.26 13.87
CA GLY A 24 1.22 10.45 14.76
C GLY A 24 -0.20 10.18 14.24
N ASP A 25 -0.51 10.54 12.98
CA ASP A 25 -1.84 10.31 12.43
C ASP A 25 -2.04 8.81 12.12
N PRO A 26 -2.93 8.10 12.84
CA PRO A 26 -3.12 6.66 12.65
C PRO A 26 -3.70 6.30 11.28
N ARG A 27 -4.26 7.27 10.54
CA ARG A 27 -4.79 7.07 9.19
C ARG A 27 -3.67 6.85 8.19
N VAL A 28 -2.55 7.56 8.32
CA VAL A 28 -1.39 7.45 7.41
C VAL A 28 -0.86 6.03 7.39
N ARG A 29 -0.72 5.40 8.56
CA ARG A 29 -0.33 3.98 8.67
C ARG A 29 -1.29 3.05 7.91
N SER A 30 -2.59 3.33 7.93
CA SER A 30 -3.60 2.53 7.24
C SER A 30 -3.57 2.73 5.72
N TRP A 31 -3.29 3.96 5.26
CA TRP A 31 -3.08 4.25 3.83
C TRP A 31 -1.78 3.63 3.30
N ILE A 32 -0.68 3.72 4.05
CA ILE A 32 0.58 3.03 3.72
C ILE A 32 0.32 1.52 3.57
N ALA A 33 -0.42 0.91 4.51
CA ALA A 33 -0.78 -0.50 4.42
C ALA A 33 -1.63 -0.83 3.18
N ALA A 34 -2.52 0.07 2.75
CA ALA A 34 -3.31 -0.12 1.53
C ALA A 34 -2.44 -0.02 0.26
N LEU A 35 -1.52 0.96 0.22
CA LEU A 35 -0.59 1.13 -0.89
C LEU A 35 0.36 -0.06 -1.02
N TYR A 36 0.90 -0.58 0.08
CA TYR A 36 1.76 -1.77 0.03
C TYR A 36 1.00 -3.04 -0.33
N ARG A 37 -0.27 -3.22 0.09
CA ARG A 37 -1.08 -4.34 -0.41
C ARG A 37 -1.25 -4.31 -1.92
N HIS A 38 -1.42 -3.12 -2.50
CA HIS A 38 -1.46 -2.98 -3.96
C HIS A 38 -0.08 -3.26 -4.57
N HIS A 39 0.99 -2.67 -4.03
CA HIS A 39 2.36 -2.93 -4.47
C HIS A 39 2.67 -4.43 -4.52
N ASP A 40 2.31 -5.17 -3.46
CA ASP A 40 2.62 -6.58 -3.29
C ASP A 40 1.72 -7.51 -4.13
N SER A 41 0.64 -7.00 -4.74
CA SER A 41 -0.14 -7.79 -5.71
C SER A 41 0.52 -7.87 -7.09
N TRP A 42 1.68 -7.22 -7.24
CA TRP A 42 2.48 -7.20 -8.46
C TRP A 42 3.88 -7.76 -8.18
N ASP A 43 4.59 -8.16 -9.24
CA ASP A 43 5.98 -8.64 -9.18
C ASP A 43 6.97 -7.49 -8.97
N THR A 44 6.82 -6.79 -7.86
CA THR A 44 7.60 -5.62 -7.47
C THR A 44 8.76 -6.00 -6.56
N SER A 45 9.83 -5.22 -6.61
CA SER A 45 10.98 -5.38 -5.72
C SER A 45 10.62 -4.97 -4.30
N PHE A 46 11.43 -5.38 -3.32
CA PHE A 46 11.28 -4.88 -1.95
C PHE A 46 11.68 -3.40 -1.85
N THR A 47 10.70 -2.48 -1.81
CA THR A 47 10.93 -1.03 -1.84
C THR A 47 10.92 -0.33 -0.48
N ARG A 48 10.58 -1.03 0.62
CA ARG A 48 10.41 -0.40 1.95
C ARG A 48 11.64 0.38 2.41
N PHE A 49 12.84 -0.10 2.10
CA PHE A 49 14.08 0.60 2.50
C PHE A 49 14.27 1.97 1.84
N ARG A 50 13.61 2.25 0.70
CA ARG A 50 13.59 3.60 0.11
C ARG A 50 12.84 4.61 0.98
N LEU A 51 12.05 4.12 1.95
CA LEU A 51 11.11 4.88 2.76
C LEU A 51 11.22 4.59 4.27
N MET A 52 12.23 3.82 4.70
CA MET A 52 12.26 3.26 6.06
C MET A 52 12.06 4.34 7.14
N ASP A 53 12.69 5.50 7.01
CA ASP A 53 12.52 6.61 7.96
C ASP A 53 11.07 7.10 8.06
N VAL A 54 10.33 7.12 6.95
CA VAL A 54 8.91 7.48 6.91
C VAL A 54 8.06 6.36 7.52
N LEU A 55 8.36 5.11 7.18
CA LEU A 55 7.62 3.94 7.70
C LEU A 55 7.76 3.82 9.21
N LEU A 56 8.95 4.06 9.76
CA LEU A 56 9.21 4.11 11.20
C LEU A 56 8.49 5.30 11.85
N ARG A 57 8.50 6.47 11.21
CA ARG A 57 7.88 7.69 11.74
C ARG A 57 6.37 7.56 11.95
N HIS A 58 5.68 6.92 11.01
CA HIS A 58 4.22 6.70 11.07
C HIS A 58 3.83 5.38 11.74
N GLY A 59 4.80 4.67 12.34
CA GLY A 59 4.55 3.39 13.04
C GLY A 59 4.00 2.29 12.13
N PHE A 60 4.28 2.35 10.82
CA PHE A 60 3.99 1.27 9.88
C PHE A 60 5.04 0.17 9.98
N ALA A 61 6.32 0.53 10.03
CA ALA A 61 7.41 -0.39 10.32
C ALA A 61 7.95 -0.15 11.73
N TYR A 62 8.52 -1.18 12.33
CA TYR A 62 9.22 -1.11 13.61
C TYR A 62 10.60 -1.72 13.46
N ARG A 63 11.56 -1.16 14.19
CA ARG A 63 12.96 -1.59 14.18
C ARG A 63 13.40 -1.97 15.57
N PHE A 64 13.99 -3.15 15.70
CA PHE A 64 14.48 -3.70 16.95
C PHE A 64 15.92 -4.19 16.82
N PRO A 65 16.67 -4.31 17.92
CA PRO A 65 17.86 -5.14 17.92
C PRO A 65 17.46 -6.60 17.65
N LEU A 66 18.33 -7.35 16.97
CA LEU A 66 18.03 -8.72 16.55
C LEU A 66 17.69 -9.66 17.73
N ASP A 67 18.29 -9.41 18.89
CA ASP A 67 18.07 -10.20 20.10
C ASP A 67 16.71 -9.97 20.79
N ALA A 68 15.94 -8.97 20.34
CA ALA A 68 14.58 -8.75 20.77
C ALA A 68 13.56 -9.69 20.10
N HIS A 69 13.95 -10.43 19.05
CA HIS A 69 13.04 -11.41 18.44
C HIS A 69 12.61 -12.45 19.50
N PRO A 70 11.30 -12.76 19.65
CA PRO A 70 10.81 -13.67 20.70
C PRO A 70 11.48 -15.06 20.69
N GLU A 71 11.87 -15.53 19.50
CA GLU A 71 12.56 -16.82 19.33
C GLU A 71 14.09 -16.73 19.34
N HIS A 72 14.68 -15.54 19.47
CA HIS A 72 16.14 -15.36 19.34
C HIS A 72 16.92 -16.28 20.28
N ALA A 73 16.45 -16.40 21.53
CA ALA A 73 17.09 -17.25 22.53
C ALA A 73 17.09 -18.74 22.17
N ALA A 74 16.06 -19.22 21.47
CA ALA A 74 15.91 -20.61 21.04
C ALA A 74 16.60 -20.90 19.69
N ARG A 75 16.69 -19.90 18.81
CA ARG A 75 17.23 -20.00 17.45
C ARG A 75 18.53 -19.20 17.26
N ARG A 76 19.41 -19.16 18.28
CA ARG A 76 20.61 -18.31 18.28
C ARG A 76 21.52 -18.51 17.07
N GLU A 77 21.77 -19.76 16.68
CA GLU A 77 22.65 -20.08 15.55
C GLU A 77 22.07 -19.59 14.22
N PHE A 78 20.75 -19.73 14.04
CA PHE A 78 20.04 -19.21 12.87
C PHE A 78 20.20 -17.69 12.78
N PHE A 79 19.86 -16.94 13.84
CA PHE A 79 19.96 -15.48 13.83
C PHE A 79 21.41 -14.99 13.71
N ALA A 80 22.37 -15.67 14.33
CA ALA A 80 23.80 -15.35 14.18
C ALA A 80 24.33 -15.60 12.76
N GLY A 81 23.66 -16.46 11.99
CA GLY A 81 24.00 -16.76 10.60
C GLY A 81 23.46 -15.74 9.58
N ILE A 82 22.57 -14.82 9.97
CA ILE A 82 22.00 -13.83 9.05
C ILE A 82 23.01 -12.71 8.79
N THR A 83 23.57 -12.67 7.57
CA THR A 83 24.57 -11.67 7.16
C THR A 83 24.08 -10.70 6.08
N GLU A 84 22.89 -10.93 5.55
CA GLU A 84 22.28 -10.12 4.48
C GLU A 84 20.77 -9.98 4.72
N PHE A 85 20.08 -9.27 3.83
CA PHE A 85 18.63 -9.15 3.89
C PHE A 85 17.96 -10.53 3.87
N THR A 86 17.09 -10.81 4.82
CA THR A 86 16.44 -12.12 4.96
C THR A 86 15.03 -11.97 5.51
N GLY A 87 14.02 -12.46 4.77
CA GLY A 87 12.68 -12.70 5.31
C GLY A 87 12.70 -13.89 6.26
N LEU A 88 12.00 -13.79 7.39
CA LEU A 88 12.12 -14.77 8.48
C LEU A 88 11.13 -15.93 8.38
N ARG A 89 10.10 -15.84 7.52
CA ARG A 89 9.16 -16.94 7.30
C ARG A 89 9.83 -18.05 6.50
N GLU A 90 9.75 -19.26 7.04
CA GLU A 90 10.14 -20.49 6.36
C GLU A 90 8.90 -21.08 5.66
N PHE A 91 9.07 -21.60 4.45
CA PHE A 91 8.00 -22.21 3.66
C PHE A 91 8.29 -23.69 3.42
N ASP A 92 7.24 -24.51 3.52
CA ASP A 92 7.26 -25.91 3.08
C ASP A 92 6.48 -25.98 1.75
N GLU A 93 7.21 -25.99 0.64
CA GLU A 93 6.63 -26.02 -0.72
C GLU A 93 5.92 -27.35 -1.02
N ASP A 94 6.22 -28.41 -0.26
CA ASP A 94 5.62 -29.73 -0.42
C ASP A 94 4.32 -29.89 0.40
N ALA A 95 3.96 -28.90 1.22
CA ALA A 95 2.75 -28.92 2.02
C ALA A 95 1.48 -28.86 1.16
N GLU A 96 0.45 -29.66 1.50
CA GLU A 96 -0.81 -29.71 0.75
C GLU A 96 -1.56 -28.37 0.71
N ASP A 97 -1.31 -27.50 1.69
CA ASP A 97 -1.91 -26.18 1.85
C ASP A 97 -0.96 -25.02 1.48
N PHE A 98 0.15 -25.30 0.79
CA PHE A 98 1.06 -24.25 0.31
C PHE A 98 0.35 -23.29 -0.65
N ALA A 99 0.08 -22.09 -0.16
CA ALA A 99 -0.66 -21.04 -0.87
C ALA A 99 0.26 -19.99 -1.53
N GLY A 100 1.51 -20.34 -1.79
CA GLY A 100 2.53 -19.43 -2.33
C GLY A 100 3.23 -18.60 -1.25
N TYR A 101 3.89 -17.53 -1.69
CA TYR A 101 4.84 -16.75 -0.88
C TYR A 101 4.28 -15.45 -0.30
N ASP A 102 3.01 -15.11 -0.55
CA ASP A 102 2.42 -13.81 -0.19
C ASP A 102 2.60 -13.43 1.29
N SER A 103 2.71 -14.42 2.18
CA SER A 103 2.85 -14.23 3.61
C SER A 103 4.30 -14.11 4.12
N TRP A 104 5.30 -14.01 3.24
CA TRP A 104 6.73 -14.12 3.59
C TRP A 104 7.25 -13.08 4.59
N LEU A 105 6.56 -11.94 4.73
CA LEU A 105 6.89 -10.88 5.69
C LEU A 105 6.17 -11.00 7.04
N GLU A 106 5.25 -11.95 7.21
CA GLU A 106 4.46 -12.05 8.44
C GLU A 106 5.33 -12.29 9.68
N ASP A 107 6.41 -13.06 9.55
CA ASP A 107 7.37 -13.30 10.64
C ASP A 107 8.50 -12.25 10.70
N GLY A 108 8.38 -11.18 9.92
CA GLY A 108 9.35 -10.10 9.85
C GLY A 108 10.54 -10.39 8.94
N TYR A 109 11.48 -9.46 8.93
CA TYR A 109 12.69 -9.53 8.11
C TYR A 109 13.86 -8.90 8.85
N VAL A 110 15.06 -9.28 8.44
CA VAL A 110 16.32 -8.75 8.98
C VAL A 110 17.06 -8.06 7.86
N ASP A 111 17.50 -6.85 8.13
CA ASP A 111 18.57 -6.20 7.38
C ASP A 111 19.65 -5.82 8.41
N PRO A 112 20.74 -6.61 8.50
CA PRO A 112 21.64 -6.53 9.63
C PRO A 112 22.16 -5.10 9.89
N PRO A 113 22.20 -4.66 11.17
CA PRO A 113 22.03 -5.46 12.39
C PRO A 113 20.60 -5.51 12.94
N HIS A 114 19.59 -5.08 12.16
CA HIS A 114 18.27 -4.79 12.69
C HIS A 114 17.23 -5.83 12.29
N LEU A 115 16.34 -6.12 13.24
CA LEU A 115 15.08 -6.82 13.01
C LEU A 115 13.98 -5.80 12.69
N TYR A 116 13.15 -6.14 11.71
CA TYR A 116 11.99 -5.34 11.33
C TYR A 116 10.71 -6.17 11.32
N CYS A 117 9.60 -5.54 11.68
CA CYS A 117 8.26 -6.03 11.45
C CYS A 117 7.33 -4.89 11.02
N GLU A 118 6.31 -5.22 10.24
CA GLU A 118 5.29 -4.26 9.80
C GLU A 118 4.03 -4.37 10.67
N ALA A 119 3.33 -3.25 10.86
CA ALA A 119 2.14 -3.19 11.70
C ALA A 119 1.07 -4.15 11.18
N GLY A 120 0.59 -5.03 12.04
CA GLY A 120 -0.43 -6.04 11.71
C GLY A 120 0.12 -7.43 11.37
N THR A 121 1.42 -7.59 11.13
CA THR A 121 2.02 -8.91 10.87
C THR A 121 2.08 -9.80 12.11
N ASP A 122 2.28 -11.11 11.92
CA ASP A 122 2.43 -12.08 13.00
C ASP A 122 3.54 -11.71 14.00
N LEU A 123 4.73 -11.30 13.53
CA LEU A 123 5.79 -10.83 14.42
C LEU A 123 5.36 -9.56 15.17
N TRP A 124 4.73 -8.59 14.52
CA TRP A 124 4.23 -7.39 15.21
C TRP A 124 3.24 -7.75 16.33
N ARG A 125 2.31 -8.69 16.08
CA ARG A 125 1.36 -9.16 17.11
C ARG A 125 2.09 -9.78 18.30
N ARG A 126 3.10 -10.61 18.04
CA ARG A 126 3.95 -11.19 19.10
C ARG A 126 4.72 -10.12 19.88
N MET A 127 5.20 -9.07 19.21
CA MET A 127 5.86 -7.93 19.86
C MET A 127 4.90 -7.11 20.73
N VAL A 128 3.63 -7.01 20.34
CA VAL A 128 2.57 -6.42 21.18
C VAL A 128 2.28 -7.30 22.40
N GLU A 129 2.11 -8.60 22.19
CA GLU A 129 1.80 -9.57 23.26
C GLU A 129 2.89 -9.64 24.34
N CYS A 130 4.16 -9.54 23.96
CA CYS A 130 5.28 -9.52 24.90
C CYS A 130 5.55 -8.13 25.53
N GLY A 131 4.77 -7.11 25.14
CA GLY A 131 4.85 -5.75 25.68
C GLY A 131 5.96 -4.89 25.09
N ALA A 132 6.61 -5.31 23.99
CA ALA A 132 7.59 -4.51 23.28
C ALA A 132 6.94 -3.35 22.50
N LEU A 133 5.69 -3.53 22.06
CA LEU A 133 4.85 -2.49 21.45
C LEU A 133 3.60 -2.25 22.31
N THR A 134 3.28 -0.99 22.59
CA THR A 134 2.18 -0.61 23.50
C THR A 134 1.46 0.64 23.02
N GLY A 135 0.30 0.94 23.60
CA GLY A 135 -0.45 2.16 23.28
C GLY A 135 -0.90 2.21 21.82
N ALA A 136 -0.63 3.31 21.13
CA ALA A 136 -1.00 3.51 19.72
C ALA A 136 -0.27 2.52 18.77
N ASP A 137 0.92 2.07 19.15
CA ASP A 137 1.73 1.13 18.38
C ASP A 137 1.23 -0.32 18.49
N ALA A 138 0.34 -0.59 19.45
CA ALA A 138 -0.34 -1.87 19.62
C ALA A 138 -1.72 -1.93 18.94
N VAL A 139 -2.17 -0.82 18.33
CA VAL A 139 -3.41 -0.81 17.54
C VAL A 139 -3.07 -1.20 16.10
N PRO A 140 -3.72 -2.22 15.51
CA PRO A 140 -3.44 -2.61 14.13
C PRO A 140 -3.88 -1.51 13.13
N PRO A 141 -3.27 -1.43 11.94
CA PRO A 141 -3.79 -0.58 10.87
C PRO A 141 -5.20 -1.02 10.48
N VAL A 142 -6.05 -0.05 10.12
CA VAL A 142 -7.37 -0.35 9.58
C VAL A 142 -7.21 -0.82 8.14
N ARG A 143 -7.90 -1.90 7.77
CA ARG A 143 -7.91 -2.38 6.39
C ARG A 143 -8.83 -1.49 5.55
N LEU A 144 -8.21 -0.57 4.80
CA LEU A 144 -8.91 0.34 3.89
C LEU A 144 -8.85 -0.16 2.43
N PRO A 145 -9.88 0.09 1.62
CA PRO A 145 -9.83 -0.01 0.17
C PRO A 145 -8.72 0.87 -0.43
N LEU A 146 -8.18 0.47 -1.58
CA LEU A 146 -7.13 1.25 -2.27
C LEU A 146 -7.62 2.65 -2.64
N ILE A 147 -8.86 2.78 -3.14
CA ILE A 147 -9.47 4.07 -3.50
C ILE A 147 -9.43 5.11 -2.37
N GLU A 148 -9.51 4.70 -1.10
CA GLU A 148 -9.44 5.64 0.03
C GLU A 148 -8.05 6.22 0.22
N ALA A 149 -7.00 5.39 0.08
CA ALA A 149 -5.63 5.87 0.12
C ALA A 149 -5.31 6.74 -1.10
N VAL A 150 -5.77 6.34 -2.28
CA VAL A 150 -5.55 7.08 -3.54
C VAL A 150 -6.24 8.44 -3.54
N ALA A 151 -7.45 8.55 -2.99
CA ALA A 151 -8.14 9.84 -2.87
C ALA A 151 -7.33 10.84 -2.02
N GLU A 152 -6.76 10.37 -0.90
CA GLU A 152 -5.91 11.21 -0.04
C GLU A 152 -4.58 11.56 -0.73
N VAL A 153 -3.95 10.59 -1.41
CA VAL A 153 -2.74 10.83 -2.20
C VAL A 153 -3.00 11.88 -3.27
N ALA A 154 -4.13 11.80 -3.98
CA ALA A 154 -4.47 12.77 -5.02
C ALA A 154 -4.69 14.18 -4.46
N ALA A 155 -5.28 14.31 -3.26
CA ALA A 155 -5.40 15.60 -2.58
C ALA A 155 -4.03 16.17 -2.19
N ALA A 156 -3.13 15.35 -1.67
CA ALA A 156 -1.76 15.77 -1.35
C ALA A 156 -0.95 16.12 -2.61
N ALA A 157 -1.08 15.33 -3.67
CA ALA A 157 -0.45 15.58 -4.96
C ALA A 157 -0.96 16.87 -5.61
N GLU A 158 -2.26 17.18 -5.49
CA GLU A 158 -2.82 18.45 -5.97
C GLU A 158 -2.18 19.66 -5.27
N ALA A 159 -1.96 19.56 -3.95
CA ALA A 159 -1.33 20.63 -3.19
C ALA A 159 0.14 20.89 -3.60
N GLU A 160 0.87 19.84 -3.99
CA GLU A 160 2.26 19.91 -4.46
C GLU A 160 2.37 20.11 -5.98
N GLY A 161 1.25 20.09 -6.72
CA GLY A 161 1.22 20.22 -8.17
C GLY A 161 1.71 18.98 -8.93
N ASP A 162 1.72 17.81 -8.30
CA ASP A 162 2.10 16.54 -8.93
C ASP A 162 0.94 15.94 -9.73
N VAL A 163 0.70 16.56 -10.89
CA VAL A 163 -0.35 16.15 -11.83
C VAL A 163 -0.10 14.74 -12.39
N SER A 164 1.17 14.36 -12.55
CA SER A 164 1.55 13.06 -13.11
C SER A 164 1.18 11.90 -12.19
N LEU A 165 1.37 12.03 -10.89
CA LEU A 165 0.96 11.01 -9.93
C LEU A 165 -0.57 10.87 -9.84
N ILE A 166 -1.30 11.99 -9.91
CA ILE A 166 -2.77 11.99 -9.98
C ILE A 166 -3.23 11.21 -11.23
N ALA A 167 -2.62 11.51 -12.38
CA ALA A 167 -2.92 10.86 -13.64
C ALA A 167 -2.64 9.35 -13.57
N PHE A 168 -1.50 8.96 -13.00
CA PHE A 168 -1.10 7.56 -12.85
C PHE A 168 -2.14 6.77 -12.07
N TRP A 169 -2.48 7.21 -10.86
CA TRP A 169 -3.43 6.50 -10.01
C TRP A 169 -4.83 6.44 -10.63
N TYR A 170 -5.28 7.53 -11.24
CA TYR A 170 -6.59 7.56 -11.88
C TYR A 170 -6.68 6.62 -13.09
N SER A 171 -5.57 6.49 -13.83
CA SER A 171 -5.51 5.66 -15.04
C SER A 171 -5.62 4.17 -14.75
N LEU A 172 -5.45 3.72 -13.50
CA LEU A 172 -5.68 2.33 -13.10
C LEU A 172 -7.15 1.90 -13.29
N GLY A 173 -8.07 2.86 -13.31
CA GLY A 173 -9.48 2.58 -13.54
C GLY A 173 -10.28 2.24 -12.28
N ALA A 174 -11.60 2.13 -12.45
CA ALA A 174 -12.52 1.78 -11.37
C ALA A 174 -12.24 0.37 -10.86
N GLN A 175 -11.99 -0.57 -11.78
CA GLN A 175 -11.72 -1.97 -11.47
C GLN A 175 -10.50 -2.15 -10.56
N ALA A 176 -9.37 -1.48 -10.82
CA ALA A 176 -8.21 -1.65 -9.96
C ALA A 176 -8.39 -0.96 -8.59
N LEU A 177 -9.04 0.20 -8.55
CA LEU A 177 -9.14 1.02 -7.34
C LEU A 177 -10.23 0.54 -6.36
N LEU A 178 -11.29 -0.07 -6.89
CA LEU A 178 -12.44 -0.52 -6.10
C LEU A 178 -12.41 -2.02 -5.77
N GLU A 179 -11.44 -2.78 -6.28
CA GLU A 179 -11.36 -4.23 -6.05
C GLU A 179 -11.34 -4.56 -4.56
N GLY A 180 -12.22 -5.48 -4.15
CA GLY A 180 -12.38 -5.88 -2.75
C GLY A 180 -12.95 -4.79 -1.83
N SER A 181 -13.35 -3.63 -2.36
CA SER A 181 -14.04 -2.59 -1.61
C SER A 181 -15.53 -2.90 -1.42
N PRO A 182 -16.20 -2.30 -0.43
CA PRO A 182 -17.66 -2.40 -0.28
C PRO A 182 -18.46 -1.88 -1.49
N TRP A 183 -17.83 -1.07 -2.35
CA TRP A 183 -18.46 -0.40 -3.50
C TRP A 183 -18.14 -1.08 -4.83
N TRP A 184 -17.49 -2.24 -4.81
CA TRP A 184 -17.06 -2.97 -6.02
C TRP A 184 -18.19 -3.24 -7.02
N HIS A 185 -19.40 -3.43 -6.52
CA HIS A 185 -20.58 -3.77 -7.32
C HIS A 185 -21.54 -2.60 -7.51
N CYS A 186 -21.16 -1.40 -7.09
CA CYS A 186 -22.00 -0.21 -7.23
C CYS A 186 -22.09 0.22 -8.70
N LEU A 187 -23.27 0.68 -9.09
CA LEU A 187 -23.49 1.29 -10.40
C LEU A 187 -22.93 2.72 -10.44
N PRO A 188 -22.70 3.31 -11.62
CA PRO A 188 -22.16 4.66 -11.78
C PRO A 188 -22.81 5.75 -10.91
N ASP A 189 -24.14 5.79 -10.83
CA ASP A 189 -24.86 6.80 -10.02
C ASP A 189 -24.60 6.61 -8.51
N GLU A 190 -24.40 5.38 -8.06
CA GLU A 190 -24.05 5.09 -6.67
C GLU A 190 -22.58 5.40 -6.39
N LEU A 191 -21.68 5.04 -7.31
CA LEU A 191 -20.25 5.34 -7.24
C LEU A 191 -19.99 6.84 -7.21
N ALA A 192 -20.79 7.65 -7.92
CA ALA A 192 -20.69 9.09 -7.92
C ALA A 192 -20.88 9.71 -6.52
N GLU A 193 -21.64 9.04 -5.65
CA GLU A 193 -21.92 9.47 -4.28
C GLU A 193 -20.93 8.91 -3.24
N VAL A 194 -20.08 7.95 -3.63
CA VAL A 194 -19.03 7.39 -2.77
C VAL A 194 -17.95 8.46 -2.54
N PRO A 195 -17.71 8.91 -1.29
CA PRO A 195 -16.82 10.04 -1.01
C PRO A 195 -15.41 9.93 -1.63
N PRO A 196 -14.64 8.84 -1.46
CA PRO A 196 -13.29 8.77 -2.03
C PRO A 196 -13.30 8.77 -3.57
N VAL A 197 -14.34 8.21 -4.21
CA VAL A 197 -14.51 8.26 -5.68
C VAL A 197 -14.80 9.70 -6.12
N ARG A 198 -15.80 10.34 -5.50
CA ARG A 198 -16.19 11.71 -5.80
C ARG A 198 -15.02 12.67 -5.63
N ASP A 199 -14.27 12.53 -4.54
CA ASP A 199 -13.18 13.44 -4.19
C ASP A 199 -12.00 13.26 -5.16
N LEU A 200 -11.61 12.01 -5.49
CA LEU A 200 -10.61 11.73 -6.51
C LEU A 200 -11.00 12.29 -7.89
N ARG A 201 -12.22 12.02 -8.35
CA ARG A 201 -12.72 12.56 -9.64
C ARG A 201 -12.70 14.08 -9.65
N ALA A 202 -13.05 14.72 -8.53
CA ALA A 202 -13.03 16.18 -8.42
C ALA A 202 -11.60 16.75 -8.52
N VAL A 203 -10.61 16.10 -7.91
CA VAL A 203 -9.19 16.47 -8.07
C VAL A 203 -8.78 16.37 -9.53
N VAL A 204 -9.03 15.23 -10.17
CA VAL A 204 -8.63 14.97 -11.57
C VAL A 204 -9.21 16.02 -12.53
N ARG A 205 -10.47 16.43 -12.32
CA ARG A 205 -11.09 17.51 -13.12
C ARG A 205 -10.45 18.88 -12.90
N ARG A 206 -10.11 19.22 -11.65
CA ARG A 206 -9.50 20.52 -11.32
C ARG A 206 -8.08 20.64 -11.87
N THR A 207 -7.31 19.56 -11.76
CA THR A 207 -5.91 19.52 -12.20
C THR A 207 -5.77 19.22 -13.69
N ARG A 208 -6.85 18.79 -14.36
CA ARG A 208 -6.83 18.33 -15.75
C ARG A 208 -5.79 17.23 -15.96
N ALA A 209 -5.70 16.32 -14.99
CA ALA A 209 -4.61 15.34 -14.96
C ALA A 209 -4.58 14.39 -16.17
N LEU A 210 -5.70 14.28 -16.90
CA LEU A 210 -5.81 13.41 -18.06
C LEU A 210 -5.52 14.10 -19.40
N ASP A 211 -5.43 15.45 -19.46
CA ASP A 211 -5.25 16.19 -20.73
C ASP A 211 -3.94 15.84 -21.43
N ASP A 212 -2.86 15.69 -20.65
CA ASP A 212 -1.50 15.41 -21.10
C ASP A 212 -0.94 14.12 -20.48
N ALA A 213 -1.81 13.26 -19.93
CA ALA A 213 -1.37 12.01 -19.34
C ALA A 213 -0.68 11.17 -20.44
N PRO A 214 0.56 10.70 -20.22
CA PRO A 214 1.16 9.76 -21.14
C PRO A 214 0.23 8.54 -21.24
N ASP A 215 0.10 7.98 -22.45
CA ASP A 215 -0.54 6.69 -22.62
C ASP A 215 0.29 5.64 -21.89
N THR A 216 -0.10 5.38 -20.65
CA THR A 216 0.56 4.45 -19.74
C THR A 216 0.19 3.00 -20.07
N GLY A 217 -0.73 2.79 -21.02
CA GLY A 217 -1.39 1.51 -21.27
C GLY A 217 -2.18 1.00 -20.07
N LEU A 218 -2.45 1.86 -19.08
CA LEU A 218 -3.20 1.53 -17.86
C LEU A 218 -4.69 1.67 -18.05
N ARG A 219 -5.09 2.55 -18.95
CA ARG A 219 -6.50 2.75 -19.27
C ARG A 219 -7.02 1.42 -19.83
N PRO A 220 -8.00 0.78 -19.17
CA PRO A 220 -8.56 -0.45 -19.67
C PRO A 220 -9.16 -0.23 -21.06
N GLU A 221 -8.76 -1.08 -22.01
CA GLU A 221 -9.35 -1.14 -23.34
C GLU A 221 -9.93 -2.53 -23.60
N PRO A 222 -11.10 -2.63 -24.26
CA PRO A 222 -11.94 -1.51 -24.70
C PRO A 222 -12.87 -0.99 -23.60
N LEU A 223 -13.02 0.34 -23.51
CA LEU A 223 -14.21 0.93 -22.91
C LEU A 223 -15.35 0.82 -23.93
N ASP A 224 -16.54 0.39 -23.51
CA ASP A 224 -17.70 0.35 -24.39
C ASP A 224 -18.48 1.67 -24.27
N PRO A 225 -18.33 2.63 -25.21
CA PRO A 225 -19.03 3.90 -25.14
C PRO A 225 -20.55 3.74 -25.31
N GLU A 226 -21.03 2.56 -25.75
CA GLU A 226 -22.45 2.24 -25.86
C GLU A 226 -23.04 1.77 -24.51
N ASP A 227 -22.20 1.45 -23.52
CA ASP A 227 -22.60 1.07 -22.16
C ASP A 227 -22.11 2.10 -21.12
N PRO A 228 -22.85 3.21 -20.93
CA PRO A 228 -22.53 4.20 -19.89
C PRO A 228 -22.86 3.71 -18.48
N GLU A 229 -23.53 2.56 -18.34
CA GLU A 229 -23.81 1.93 -17.04
C GLU A 229 -22.63 1.05 -16.58
N ASP A 230 -21.69 0.74 -17.47
CA ASP A 230 -20.41 0.13 -17.10
C ASP A 230 -19.56 1.08 -16.22
N PRO A 231 -19.18 0.65 -15.00
CA PRO A 231 -18.39 1.48 -14.09
C PRO A 231 -17.07 1.97 -14.68
N GLU A 232 -16.43 1.19 -15.55
CA GLU A 232 -15.14 1.52 -16.14
C GLU A 232 -15.30 2.57 -17.25
N THR A 233 -16.28 2.41 -18.13
CA THR A 233 -16.67 3.44 -19.12
C THR A 233 -17.02 4.76 -18.43
N TRP A 234 -17.84 4.70 -17.38
CA TRP A 234 -18.20 5.89 -16.59
C TRP A 234 -16.98 6.51 -15.88
N TRP A 235 -16.03 5.70 -15.44
CA TRP A 235 -14.82 6.15 -14.77
C TRP A 235 -14.08 7.18 -15.62
N PHE A 236 -13.95 6.95 -16.91
CA PHE A 236 -13.27 7.88 -17.81
C PHE A 236 -14.19 8.88 -18.52
N ALA A 237 -15.50 8.84 -18.26
CA ALA A 237 -16.44 9.78 -18.85
C ALA A 237 -16.30 11.20 -18.24
N GLY A 238 -16.38 12.21 -19.10
CA GLY A 238 -16.50 13.62 -18.70
C GLY A 238 -15.19 14.28 -18.28
N PHE A 239 -14.08 13.86 -18.87
CA PHE A 239 -12.77 14.51 -18.81
C PHE A 239 -12.34 14.90 -20.23
#